data_AF-A0A168T0W2-F1
#
_entry.id   AF-A0A168T0W2-F1
#
_cell.length_a   1.000
_cell.length_b   1.000
_cell.length_c   1.000
_cell.angle_alpha   90.00
_cell.angle_beta   90.00
_cell.angle_gamma   90.00
#
_symmetry.space_group_name_H-M   'P 1'
#
loop_
_entity.id
_entity.type
_entity.pdbx_description
1 polymer ?
#
loop_
_entity_poly.entity_id
_entity_poly.type
_entity_poly.pdbx_seq_one_letter_code
_entity_poly.pdbx_strand_id
1 'polypeptide(L)'
;MSAKILGCVQNFVNKAIALQKPIVYDAKVVSEIAKQVYTKEGMSFPSGAQFTEAQTFVKKNLNVNSLKSVTWNNVAKGGVVLAEIYTFFLIGEIVGRRNLIGYNVKSEAPSHH
;
A
#
# COMPACT_ATOMS: atom_id res chain seq x y z
N MET A 1 29.01 -39.59 -8.99
CA MET A 1 28.80 -38.25 -8.39
C MET A 1 27.33 -37.76 -8.44
N SER A 2 26.47 -38.31 -9.31
CA SER A 2 25.06 -37.90 -9.45
C SER A 2 24.16 -38.23 -8.25
N ALA A 3 24.36 -39.37 -7.56
CA ALA A 3 23.48 -39.80 -6.46
C ALA A 3 23.53 -38.90 -5.21
N LYS A 4 24.71 -38.32 -4.89
CA LYS A 4 24.86 -37.39 -3.75
C LYS A 4 24.20 -36.03 -4.04
N ILE A 5 24.27 -35.57 -5.28
CA ILE A 5 23.61 -34.34 -5.74
C ILE A 5 22.09 -34.52 -5.73
N LEU A 6 21.57 -35.65 -6.25
CA LEU A 6 20.15 -35.97 -6.15
C LEU A 6 19.64 -36.02 -4.70
N GLY A 7 20.42 -36.61 -3.78
CA GLY A 7 20.07 -36.65 -2.36
C GLY A 7 20.02 -35.27 -1.70
N CYS A 8 20.95 -34.36 -2.02
CA CYS A 8 20.91 -32.98 -1.56
C CYS A 8 19.70 -32.20 -2.09
N VAL A 9 19.39 -32.35 -3.38
CA VAL A 9 18.20 -31.73 -4.00
C VAL A 9 16.92 -32.25 -3.35
N GLN A 10 16.81 -33.56 -3.13
CA GLN A 10 15.64 -34.16 -2.50
C GLN A 10 15.44 -33.64 -1.06
N ASN A 11 16.53 -33.52 -0.28
CA ASN A 11 16.47 -32.97 1.07
C ASN A 11 16.05 -31.50 1.10
N PHE A 12 16.50 -30.69 0.14
CA PHE A 12 16.08 -29.29 0.02
C PHE A 12 14.60 -29.18 -0.37
N VAL A 13 14.14 -29.97 -1.34
CA VAL A 13 12.73 -30.01 -1.75
C VAL A 13 11.84 -30.45 -0.59
N ASN A 14 12.24 -31.48 0.17
CA ASN A 14 11.49 -31.93 1.33
C ASN A 14 11.38 -30.84 2.42
N LYS A 15 12.45 -30.06 2.65
CA LYS A 15 12.42 -28.90 3.56
C LYS A 15 11.53 -27.78 3.04
N ALA A 16 11.57 -27.48 1.74
CA ALA A 16 10.70 -26.48 1.12
C ALA A 16 9.21 -26.86 1.21
N ILE A 17 8.88 -28.13 0.95
CA ILE A 17 7.52 -28.67 1.09
C ILE A 17 7.06 -28.61 2.56
N ALA A 18 7.97 -28.87 3.51
CA ALA A 18 7.66 -28.76 4.93
C ALA A 18 7.33 -27.31 5.36
N LEU A 19 7.98 -26.31 4.76
CA LEU A 19 7.69 -24.89 5.03
C LEU A 19 6.45 -24.37 4.27
N GLN A 20 6.06 -25.00 3.17
CA GLN A 20 4.90 -24.59 2.39
C GLN A 20 3.60 -24.63 3.22
N LYS A 21 3.38 -25.68 4.01
CA LYS A 21 2.16 -25.83 4.81
C LYS A 21 1.94 -24.71 5.83
N PRO A 22 2.90 -24.36 6.71
CA PRO A 22 2.74 -23.24 7.65
C PRO A 22 2.61 -21.90 6.92
N ILE A 23 3.42 -21.63 5.89
CA ILE A 23 3.35 -20.36 5.13
C ILE A 23 1.97 -20.17 4.49
N VAL A 24 1.42 -21.22 3.86
CA VAL A 24 0.10 -21.14 3.22
C VAL A 24 -1.00 -20.97 4.26
N TYR A 25 -0.87 -21.60 5.43
CA TYR A 25 -1.83 -21.42 6.53
C TYR A 25 -1.79 -19.98 7.06
N ASP A 26 -0.60 -19.46 7.38
CA ASP A 26 -0.44 -18.11 7.92
C ASP A 26 -0.89 -17.05 6.90
N ALA A 27 -0.60 -17.24 5.62
CA ALA A 27 -1.08 -16.37 4.55
C ALA A 27 -2.62 -16.34 4.46
N LYS A 28 -3.28 -17.49 4.66
CA LYS A 28 -4.75 -17.56 4.70
C LYS A 28 -5.31 -16.81 5.90
N VAL A 29 -4.71 -16.98 7.08
CA VAL A 29 -5.14 -16.28 8.30
C VAL A 29 -4.99 -14.76 8.11
N VAL A 30 -3.83 -14.32 7.61
CA VAL A 30 -3.59 -12.90 7.30
C VAL A 30 -4.60 -12.37 6.28
N SER A 31 -4.95 -13.15 5.25
CA SER A 31 -5.98 -12.78 4.27
C SER A 31 -7.35 -12.59 4.92
N GLU A 32 -7.77 -13.49 5.82
CA GLU A 32 -9.07 -13.34 6.51
C GLU A 32 -9.08 -12.13 7.45
N ILE A 33 -7.97 -11.87 8.15
CA ILE A 33 -7.81 -10.66 8.97
C ILE A 33 -7.89 -9.42 8.08
N ALA A 34 -7.19 -9.40 6.95
CA ALA A 34 -7.22 -8.28 6.02
C ALA A 34 -8.65 -8.01 5.50
N LYS A 35 -9.43 -9.04 5.19
CA LYS A 35 -10.84 -8.89 4.78
C LYS A 35 -11.71 -8.29 5.89
N GLN A 36 -11.51 -8.74 7.13
CA GLN A 36 -12.25 -8.21 8.27
C GLN A 36 -11.96 -6.72 8.47
N VAL A 37 -10.67 -6.33 8.45
CA VAL A 37 -10.27 -4.93 8.59
C VAL A 37 -10.78 -4.10 7.42
N TYR A 38 -10.69 -4.58 6.17
CA TYR A 38 -11.22 -3.88 4.99
C TYR A 38 -12.72 -3.55 5.14
N THR A 39 -13.50 -4.49 5.67
CA THR A 39 -14.95 -4.34 5.84
C THR A 39 -15.28 -3.45 7.04
N LYS A 40 -14.55 -3.60 8.15
CA LYS A 40 -14.81 -2.88 9.42
C LYS A 40 -14.37 -1.42 9.36
N GLU A 41 -13.25 -1.14 8.70
CA GLU A 41 -12.74 0.22 8.52
C GLU A 41 -13.41 0.96 7.36
N GLY A 42 -14.36 0.33 6.66
CA GLY A 42 -15.08 0.96 5.56
C GLY A 42 -14.14 1.41 4.43
N MET A 43 -13.10 0.64 4.13
CA MET A 43 -12.14 0.93 3.06
C MET A 43 -12.73 0.82 1.64
N SER A 44 -14.01 0.47 1.55
CA SER A 44 -14.77 0.56 0.30
C SER A 44 -14.80 1.99 -0.20
N PHE A 45 -14.83 2.15 -1.51
CA PHE A 45 -15.00 3.46 -2.11
C PHE A 45 -16.27 4.14 -1.57
N PRO A 46 -16.19 5.40 -1.10
CA PRO A 46 -17.32 6.07 -0.50
C PRO A 46 -18.44 6.32 -1.52
N SER A 47 -19.67 6.40 -1.01
CA SER A 47 -20.84 6.73 -1.82
C SER A 47 -20.83 8.19 -2.29
N GLY A 48 -21.57 8.52 -3.35
CA GLY A 48 -21.67 9.90 -3.86
C GLY A 48 -22.22 10.90 -2.83
N ALA A 49 -23.05 10.45 -1.89
CA ALA A 49 -23.53 11.26 -0.77
C ALA A 49 -22.38 11.65 0.19
N GLN A 50 -21.50 10.70 0.52
CA GLN A 50 -20.34 10.92 1.38
C GLN A 50 -19.32 11.88 0.74
N PHE A 51 -19.15 11.83 -0.58
CA PHE A 51 -18.34 12.83 -1.29
C PHE A 51 -18.92 14.24 -1.16
N THR A 52 -20.23 14.37 -1.30
CA THR A 52 -20.92 15.66 -1.18
C THR A 52 -20.81 16.22 0.24
N GLU A 53 -20.93 15.35 1.24
CA GLU A 53 -20.72 15.70 2.64
C GLU A 53 -19.28 16.17 2.89
N ALA A 54 -18.28 15.41 2.45
CA ALA A 54 -16.87 15.78 2.59
C ALA A 54 -16.55 17.11 1.91
N GLN A 55 -17.09 17.34 0.70
CA GLN A 55 -16.90 18.61 -0.01
C GLN A 55 -17.53 19.78 0.76
N THR A 56 -18.72 19.58 1.32
CA THR A 56 -19.41 20.60 2.13
C THR A 56 -18.65 20.87 3.42
N PHE A 57 -18.13 19.85 4.07
CA PHE A 57 -17.29 19.97 5.26
C PHE A 57 -16.05 20.82 4.99
N VAL A 58 -15.32 20.54 3.90
CA VAL A 58 -14.13 21.31 3.53
C VAL A 58 -14.51 22.76 3.25
N LYS A 59 -15.53 23.02 2.43
CA LYS A 59 -15.99 24.38 2.11
C LYS A 59 -16.39 25.18 3.36
N LYS A 60 -17.03 24.53 4.34
CA LYS A 60 -17.48 25.16 5.59
C LYS A 60 -16.32 25.48 6.54
N ASN A 61 -15.29 24.64 6.59
CA ASN A 61 -14.21 24.74 7.57
C ASN A 61 -12.96 25.47 7.06
N LEU A 62 -12.85 25.75 5.76
CA LEU A 62 -11.82 26.61 5.17
C LEU A 62 -12.07 28.09 5.48
N ASN A 63 -12.02 28.46 6.76
CA ASN A 63 -12.10 29.85 7.21
C ASN A 63 -10.76 30.26 7.82
N VAL A 64 -10.20 31.37 7.34
CA VAL A 64 -8.91 31.93 7.79
C VAL A 64 -8.84 32.22 9.29
N ASN A 65 -9.97 32.44 9.95
CA ASN A 65 -10.01 32.65 11.40
C ASN A 65 -9.88 31.33 12.18
N SER A 66 -10.33 30.20 11.62
CA SER A 66 -10.18 28.88 12.24
C SER A 66 -8.74 28.37 12.22
N LEU A 67 -7.89 28.88 11.30
CA LEU A 67 -6.46 28.53 11.27
C LEU A 67 -5.66 29.22 12.38
N LYS A 68 -6.13 30.35 12.90
CA LYS A 68 -5.41 31.12 13.95
C LYS A 68 -5.50 30.47 15.33
N SER A 69 -6.48 29.60 15.56
CA SER A 69 -6.70 28.89 16.82
C SER A 69 -6.18 27.45 16.83
N VAL A 70 -5.36 27.06 15.84
CA VAL A 70 -4.86 25.69 15.70
C VAL A 70 -3.66 25.46 16.64
N THR A 71 -3.79 24.47 17.51
CA THR A 71 -2.70 23.99 18.38
C THR A 71 -1.70 23.13 17.60
N TRP A 72 -0.43 23.15 18.00
CA TRP A 72 0.64 22.29 17.44
C TRP A 72 0.29 20.79 17.35
N ASN A 73 -0.44 20.26 18.34
CA ASN A 73 -0.89 18.86 18.32
C ASN A 73 -1.83 18.57 17.12
N ASN A 74 -2.73 19.52 16.80
CA ASN A 74 -3.62 19.39 15.65
C ASN A 74 -2.86 19.49 14.33
N VAL A 75 -1.80 20.30 14.26
CA VAL A 75 -0.91 20.36 13.09
C VAL A 75 -0.18 19.03 12.90
N ALA A 76 0.37 18.44 13.97
CA ALA A 76 1.06 17.16 13.89
C ALA A 76 0.13 16.04 13.39
N LYS A 77 -1.08 15.94 13.96
CA LYS A 77 -2.11 14.98 13.52
C LYS A 77 -2.52 15.21 12.06
N GLY A 78 -2.76 16.46 11.68
CA GLY A 78 -3.08 16.82 10.30
C GLY A 78 -1.95 16.48 9.33
N GLY A 79 -0.70 16.66 9.74
CA GLY A 79 0.48 16.30 8.96
C GLY A 79 0.58 14.80 8.69
N VAL A 80 0.28 13.96 9.69
CA VAL A 80 0.24 12.49 9.51
C VAL A 80 -0.85 12.11 8.49
N VAL A 81 -2.06 12.65 8.62
CA VAL A 81 -3.16 12.39 7.67
C VAL A 81 -2.80 12.88 6.25
N LEU A 82 -2.14 14.02 6.12
CA LEU A 82 -1.67 14.51 4.82
C LEU A 82 -0.61 13.58 4.21
N ALA A 83 0.31 13.05 5.02
CA ALA A 83 1.30 12.07 4.56
C ALA A 83 0.64 10.77 4.10
N GLU A 84 -0.42 10.32 4.78
CA GLU A 84 -1.22 9.16 4.36
C GLU A 84 -1.90 9.41 3.00
N ILE A 85 -2.57 10.55 2.82
CA ILE A 85 -3.19 10.93 1.54
C ILE A 85 -2.15 10.99 0.41
N TYR A 86 -0.98 11.59 0.68
CA TYR A 86 0.11 11.65 -0.28
C TYR A 86 0.63 10.25 -0.66
N THR A 87 0.70 9.34 0.32
CA THR A 87 1.08 7.95 0.06
C THR A 87 0.07 7.25 -0.86
N PHE A 88 -1.23 7.44 -0.66
CA PHE A 88 -2.26 6.90 -1.57
C PHE A 88 -2.14 7.47 -2.99
N PHE A 89 -1.79 8.75 -3.14
CA PHE A 89 -1.53 9.35 -4.44
C PHE A 89 -0.35 8.65 -5.16
N LEU A 90 0.76 8.42 -4.46
CA LEU A 90 1.92 7.71 -5.02
C LEU A 90 1.61 6.25 -5.36
N ILE A 91 0.82 5.54 -4.54
CA ILE A 91 0.34 4.19 -4.87
C ILE A 91 -0.50 4.23 -6.14
N GLY A 92 -1.37 5.22 -6.28
CA GLY A 92 -2.14 5.46 -7.51
C GLY A 92 -1.25 5.66 -8.73
N GLU A 93 -0.17 6.44 -8.59
CA GLU A 93 0.82 6.63 -9.65
C GLU A 93 1.53 5.31 -10.01
N ILE A 94 1.95 4.52 -9.02
CA ILE A 94 2.57 3.19 -9.23
C ILE A 94 1.63 2.27 -10.03
N VAL A 95 0.35 2.24 -9.67
CA VAL A 95 -0.67 1.45 -10.38
C VAL A 95 -0.89 1.99 -11.80
N GLY A 96 -1.00 3.31 -11.96
CA GLY A 96 -1.22 3.96 -13.24
C GLY A 96 -0.05 3.77 -14.22
N ARG A 97 1.19 3.86 -13.73
CA ARG A 97 2.40 3.63 -14.54
C ARG A 97 2.79 2.15 -14.64
N ARG A 98 2.16 1.27 -13.85
CA ARG A 98 2.42 -0.19 -13.76
C ARG A 98 3.89 -0.53 -13.48
N ASN A 99 4.59 0.34 -12.77
CA ASN A 99 6.00 0.18 -12.45
C ASN A 99 6.26 0.61 -11.00
N LEU A 100 7.01 -0.19 -10.25
CA LEU A 100 7.33 0.10 -8.85
C LEU A 100 8.33 1.26 -8.73
N ILE A 101 9.27 1.38 -9.68
CA ILE A 101 10.36 2.36 -9.61
C ILE A 101 10.45 3.13 -10.93
N GLY A 102 10.16 4.43 -10.86
CA GLY A 102 10.24 5.35 -12.00
C GLY A 102 9.33 4.99 -13.18
N TYR A 103 9.51 5.74 -14.27
CA TYR A 103 8.88 5.42 -15.54
C TYR A 103 9.76 4.46 -16.34
N ASN A 104 9.15 3.45 -16.95
CA ASN A 104 9.83 2.63 -17.93
C ASN A 104 9.91 3.41 -19.25
N VAL A 105 10.86 4.33 -19.32
CA VAL A 105 11.22 4.99 -20.57
C VAL A 105 12.27 4.13 -21.26
N LYS A 106 12.15 3.95 -22.56
CA LYS A 106 13.22 3.36 -23.37
C LYS A 106 14.41 4.31 -23.22
N SER A 107 15.47 3.87 -22.55
CA SER A 107 16.72 4.63 -22.53
C SER A 107 17.14 4.81 -23.99
N GLU A 108 17.23 6.06 -24.43
CA GLU A 108 17.98 6.34 -25.65
C GLU A 108 19.38 5.77 -25.44
N ALA A 109 19.83 4.96 -26.39
CA ALA A 109 21.14 4.34 -26.37
C ALA A 109 22.20 5.39 -26.01
N PRO A 110 23.31 5.03 -25.34
CA PRO A 110 24.38 5.99 -25.05
C PRO A 110 24.82 6.60 -26.38
N SER A 111 24.51 7.87 -26.57
CA SER A 111 25.08 8.69 -27.63
C SER A 111 26.56 8.84 -27.31
N HIS A 112 27.34 7.86 -27.76
CA HIS A 112 28.78 7.97 -27.86
C HIS A 112 29.10 9.18 -28.74
N HIS A 113 29.52 10.27 -28.10
CA HIS A 113 30.44 11.25 -28.65
C HIS A 113 31.83 10.97 -28.10
#